data_AF-A0A1C5M1Q1-F1
#
_entry.id   AF-A0A1C5M1Q1-F1
#
_cell.length_a   1.000
_cell.length_b   1.000
_cell.length_c   1.000
_cell.angle_alpha   90.00
_cell.angle_beta   90.00
_cell.angle_gamma   90.00
#
_symmetry.space_group_name_H-M   'P 1'
#
loop_
_entity.id
_entity.type
_entity.pdbx_description
1 polymer ?
#
loop_
_entity_poly.entity_id
_entity_poly.type
_entity_poly.pdbx_seq_one_letter_code
_entity_poly.pdbx_strand_id
1 'polypeptide(L)'
;MKYEEFERIYQEYYLKILTFIHKRVPDLYEAEELTGDVFLSFYRNMDSYDEEKGSIATWLYAITANRLKNYYRDKKTHYSLEILKQQTIPREKMPEEIVAKIMREETLRKSLEQLSDREREILLGRFYYQKSSTELGRQMNLSPGNVRMIQKRALEKLRMIMEKQGE
;
A
#
# COMPACT_ATOMS: atom_id res chain seq x y z
N MET A 1 -31.65 3.50 -8.15
CA MET A 1 -31.10 2.74 -7.02
C MET A 1 -29.67 2.26 -7.24
N LYS A 2 -29.36 1.25 -8.09
CA LYS A 2 -27.96 0.76 -8.27
C LYS A 2 -26.94 1.86 -8.65
N TYR A 3 -27.33 2.77 -9.54
CA TYR A 3 -26.49 3.89 -9.96
C TYR A 3 -26.26 4.92 -8.84
N GLU A 4 -27.31 5.30 -8.10
CA GLU A 4 -27.22 6.27 -7.00
C GLU A 4 -26.37 5.74 -5.84
N GLU A 5 -26.49 4.45 -5.54
CA GLU A 5 -25.66 3.81 -4.51
C GLU A 5 -24.19 3.77 -4.94
N PHE A 6 -23.91 3.43 -6.21
CA PHE A 6 -22.57 3.50 -6.76
C PHE A 6 -22.00 4.92 -6.71
N GLU A 7 -22.77 5.93 -7.11
CA GLU A 7 -22.35 7.34 -7.10
C GLU A 7 -21.96 7.79 -5.70
N ARG A 8 -22.76 7.44 -4.68
CA ARG A 8 -22.44 7.74 -3.27
C ARG A 8 -21.11 7.11 -2.85
N ILE A 9 -20.91 5.83 -3.17
CA ILE A 9 -19.68 5.10 -2.83
C ILE A 9 -18.49 5.69 -3.59
N TYR A 10 -18.66 6.02 -4.87
CA TYR A 10 -17.63 6.63 -5.69
C TYR A 10 -17.17 7.97 -5.09
N GLN A 11 -18.11 8.86 -4.77
CA GLN A 11 -17.79 10.16 -4.15
C GLN A 11 -17.07 9.99 -2.81
N GLU A 12 -17.44 9.00 -2.00
CA GLU A 12 -16.83 8.76 -0.69
C GLU A 12 -15.42 8.14 -0.78
N TYR A 13 -15.17 7.27 -1.75
CA TYR A 13 -13.96 6.44 -1.79
C TYR A 13 -12.98 6.78 -2.90
N TYR A 14 -13.36 7.54 -3.94
CA TYR A 14 -12.50 7.82 -5.09
C TYR A 14 -11.14 8.36 -4.67
N LEU A 15 -11.13 9.45 -3.89
CA LEU A 15 -9.87 10.07 -3.46
C LEU A 15 -9.07 9.16 -2.52
N LYS A 16 -9.74 8.34 -1.70
CA LYS A 16 -9.09 7.38 -0.78
C LYS A 16 -8.36 6.29 -1.56
N ILE A 17 -9.02 5.72 -2.58
CA ILE A 17 -8.46 4.68 -3.45
C ILE A 17 -7.36 5.26 -4.33
N LEU A 18 -7.58 6.41 -4.96
CA LEU A 18 -6.55 7.10 -5.76
C LEU A 18 -5.30 7.39 -4.92
N THR A 19 -5.47 7.95 -3.72
CA THR A 19 -4.35 8.21 -2.81
C THR A 19 -3.63 6.91 -2.42
N PHE A 20 -4.38 5.84 -2.17
CA PHE A 20 -3.79 4.54 -1.81
C PHE A 20 -2.98 3.93 -2.95
N ILE A 21 -3.48 4.05 -4.19
CA ILE A 21 -2.81 3.58 -5.40
C ILE A 21 -1.61 4.47 -5.71
N HIS A 22 -1.75 5.79 -5.70
CA HIS A 22 -0.69 6.73 -6.03
C HIS A 22 0.47 6.69 -5.02
N LYS A 23 0.18 6.40 -3.75
CA LYS A 23 1.20 6.07 -2.75
C LYS A 23 2.05 4.85 -3.11
N ARG A 24 1.66 4.06 -4.11
CA ARG A 24 2.32 2.84 -4.61
C ARG A 24 2.83 3.02 -6.05
N VAL A 25 2.05 3.69 -6.87
CA VAL A 25 2.28 3.96 -8.29
C VAL A 25 2.60 5.45 -8.44
N PRO A 26 3.88 5.84 -8.60
CA PRO A 26 4.28 7.24 -8.63
C PRO A 26 3.76 8.01 -9.84
N ASP A 27 3.48 7.30 -10.94
CA ASP A 27 2.88 7.92 -12.12
C ASP A 27 1.38 8.17 -11.87
N LEU A 28 0.97 9.44 -11.89
CA LEU A 28 -0.41 9.83 -11.59
C LEU A 28 -1.39 9.28 -12.64
N TYR A 29 -0.99 9.25 -13.91
CA TYR A 29 -1.86 8.77 -14.99
C TYR A 29 -2.15 7.27 -14.82
N GLU A 30 -1.12 6.46 -14.56
CA GLU A 30 -1.28 5.03 -14.26
C GLU A 30 -2.08 4.82 -12.96
N ALA A 31 -1.93 5.68 -11.96
CA ALA A 31 -2.72 5.60 -10.73
C ALA A 31 -4.20 5.92 -10.95
N GLU A 32 -4.52 6.92 -11.77
CA GLU A 32 -5.89 7.28 -12.15
C GLU A 32 -6.55 6.17 -12.99
N GLU A 33 -5.82 5.58 -13.94
CA GLU A 33 -6.28 4.44 -14.74
C GLU A 33 -6.62 3.24 -13.85
N LEU A 34 -5.71 2.85 -12.95
CA LEU A 34 -5.96 1.78 -11.98
C LEU A 34 -7.15 2.08 -11.06
N THR A 35 -7.34 3.35 -10.68
CA THR A 35 -8.48 3.77 -9.87
C THR A 35 -9.78 3.57 -10.65
N GLY A 36 -9.81 3.97 -11.91
CA GLY A 36 -10.96 3.73 -12.81
C GLY A 36 -11.30 2.24 -12.91
N ASP A 37 -10.30 1.39 -13.09
CA ASP A 37 -10.45 -0.06 -13.14
C ASP A 37 -11.01 -0.67 -11.84
N VAL A 38 -10.63 -0.13 -10.68
CA VAL A 38 -11.19 -0.55 -9.38
C VAL A 38 -12.68 -0.28 -9.33
N PHE A 39 -13.11 0.94 -9.63
CA PHE A 39 -14.53 1.31 -9.56
C PHE A 39 -15.37 0.65 -10.64
N LEU A 40 -14.82 0.45 -11.85
CA LEU A 40 -15.49 -0.34 -12.89
C LEU A 40 -15.70 -1.79 -12.45
N SER A 41 -14.68 -2.40 -11.84
CA SER A 41 -14.76 -3.75 -11.29
C SER A 41 -15.77 -3.83 -10.14
N PHE A 42 -15.80 -2.83 -9.27
CA PHE A 42 -16.77 -2.73 -8.19
C PHE A 42 -18.20 -2.64 -8.72
N TYR A 43 -18.47 -1.71 -9.64
CA TYR A 43 -19.80 -1.52 -10.23
C TYR A 43 -20.35 -2.78 -10.90
N ARG A 44 -19.49 -3.51 -11.64
CA ARG A 44 -19.85 -4.76 -12.33
C ARG A 44 -20.24 -5.87 -11.37
N ASN A 45 -19.66 -5.91 -10.17
CA ASN A 45 -19.91 -6.97 -9.20
C ASN A 45 -20.82 -6.52 -8.05
N MET A 46 -21.26 -5.26 -8.03
CA MET A 46 -21.98 -4.66 -6.90
C MET A 46 -23.20 -5.47 -6.42
N ASP A 47 -23.88 -6.16 -7.33
CA ASP A 47 -25.04 -7.01 -7.02
C ASP A 47 -24.68 -8.28 -6.23
N SER A 48 -23.39 -8.65 -6.17
CA SER A 48 -22.87 -9.78 -5.40
C SER A 48 -22.30 -9.35 -4.04
N TYR A 49 -22.53 -8.10 -3.62
CA TYR A 49 -22.10 -7.64 -2.31
C TYR A 49 -22.82 -8.42 -1.21
N ASP A 50 -22.07 -8.78 -0.17
CA ASP A 50 -22.56 -9.53 0.98
C ASP A 50 -21.94 -8.91 2.24
N GLU A 51 -22.78 -8.24 3.03
CA GLU A 51 -22.35 -7.52 4.22
C GLU A 51 -21.75 -8.43 5.30
N GLU A 52 -22.14 -9.71 5.33
CA GLU A 52 -21.58 -10.72 6.24
C GLU A 52 -20.12 -11.05 5.89
N LYS A 53 -19.70 -10.83 4.64
CA LYS A 53 -18.31 -11.05 4.19
C LYS A 53 -17.39 -9.85 4.45
N GLY A 54 -17.94 -8.70 4.83
CA GLY A 54 -17.20 -7.50 5.19
C GLY A 54 -17.71 -6.24 4.53
N SER A 55 -17.20 -5.09 4.98
CA SER A 55 -17.65 -3.77 4.52
C SER A 55 -17.30 -3.47 3.06
N ILE A 56 -18.03 -2.54 2.46
CA ILE A 56 -17.73 -1.95 1.13
C ILE A 56 -16.29 -1.45 1.06
N ALA A 57 -15.80 -0.80 2.11
CA ALA A 57 -14.41 -0.35 2.19
C ALA A 57 -13.44 -1.53 2.04
N THR A 58 -13.63 -2.60 2.82
CA THR A 58 -12.81 -3.81 2.75
C THR A 58 -12.80 -4.40 1.34
N TRP A 59 -13.96 -4.44 0.68
CA TRP A 59 -14.07 -4.96 -0.68
C TRP A 59 -13.37 -4.08 -1.72
N LEU A 60 -13.53 -2.76 -1.65
CA LEU A 60 -12.82 -1.82 -2.53
C LEU A 60 -11.29 -1.95 -2.37
N TYR A 61 -10.79 -2.05 -1.14
CA TYR A 61 -9.36 -2.27 -0.90
C TYR A 61 -8.89 -3.66 -1.37
N ALA A 62 -9.74 -4.69 -1.31
CA ALA A 62 -9.43 -6.01 -1.87
C ALA A 62 -9.32 -5.97 -3.39
N ILE A 63 -10.26 -5.32 -4.09
CA ILE A 63 -10.19 -5.09 -5.54
C ILE A 63 -8.92 -4.31 -5.88
N THR A 64 -8.63 -3.23 -5.14
CA THR A 64 -7.44 -2.40 -5.31
C THR A 64 -6.15 -3.19 -5.14
N ALA A 65 -6.05 -4.02 -4.11
CA ALA A 65 -4.89 -4.87 -3.88
C ALA A 65 -4.67 -5.86 -5.03
N ASN A 66 -5.75 -6.43 -5.59
CA ASN A 66 -5.68 -7.30 -6.75
C ASN A 66 -5.20 -6.55 -8.01
N ARG A 67 -5.68 -5.32 -8.25
CA ARG A 67 -5.24 -4.48 -9.38
C ARG A 67 -3.76 -4.12 -9.27
N LEU A 68 -3.31 -3.67 -8.09
CA LEU A 68 -1.90 -3.38 -7.82
C LEU A 68 -1.03 -4.62 -7.98
N LYS A 69 -1.47 -5.78 -7.50
CA LYS A 69 -0.72 -7.04 -7.68
C LYS A 69 -0.52 -7.37 -9.15
N ASN A 70 -1.56 -7.22 -9.99
CA ASN A 70 -1.44 -7.43 -11.43
C ASN A 70 -0.49 -6.41 -12.07
N TYR A 71 -0.65 -5.13 -11.76
CA TYR A 71 0.23 -4.06 -12.23
C TYR A 71 1.72 -4.35 -11.94
N TYR A 72 2.06 -4.74 -10.71
CA TYR A 72 3.45 -5.07 -10.35
C TYR A 72 3.93 -6.44 -10.81
N ARG A 73 3.03 -7.36 -11.16
CA ARG A 73 3.43 -8.62 -11.79
C ARG A 73 4.02 -8.35 -13.17
N ASP A 74 3.46 -7.37 -13.87
CA ASP A 74 3.83 -7.05 -15.25
C ASP A 74 5.06 -6.11 -15.29
N LYS A 75 5.23 -5.22 -14.29
CA LYS A 75 6.46 -4.43 -14.08
C LYS A 75 7.49 -5.16 -13.18
N LYS A 76 8.35 -6.00 -13.78
CA LYS A 76 9.49 -6.64 -13.08
C LYS A 76 10.57 -5.59 -12.71
N THR A 77 10.53 -5.01 -11.50
CA THR A 77 11.61 -4.12 -11.05
C THR A 77 11.90 -4.24 -9.54
N HIS A 78 13.19 -4.11 -9.18
CA HIS A 78 13.73 -4.07 -7.83
C HIS A 78 12.99 -3.09 -6.90
N TYR A 79 12.77 -3.50 -5.64
CA TYR A 79 12.08 -2.70 -4.64
C TYR A 79 13.00 -1.61 -4.08
N SER A 80 12.78 -0.35 -4.50
CA SER A 80 13.56 0.80 -4.02
C SER A 80 12.80 1.60 -2.97
N LEU A 81 13.53 2.11 -1.96
CA LEU A 81 13.03 3.14 -1.04
C LEU A 81 12.83 4.49 -1.74
N GLU A 82 13.42 4.71 -2.92
CA GLU A 82 13.27 5.97 -3.65
C GLU A 82 11.83 6.29 -4.01
N ILE A 83 11.03 5.25 -4.19
CA ILE A 83 9.61 5.36 -4.45
C ILE A 83 8.85 5.92 -3.22
N LEU A 84 9.41 5.81 -2.00
CA LEU A 84 8.89 6.48 -0.79
C LEU A 84 9.38 7.94 -0.63
N LYS A 85 10.24 8.46 -1.53
CA LYS A 85 10.79 9.83 -1.40
C LYS A 85 9.79 10.93 -1.79
N GLN A 86 8.70 10.62 -2.47
CA GLN A 86 7.71 11.63 -2.86
C GLN A 86 6.72 11.89 -1.70
N GLN A 87 7.11 12.74 -0.74
CA GLN A 87 6.28 13.75 -0.04
C GLN A 87 7.20 14.73 0.72
N THR A 88 8.06 15.49 0.03
CA THR A 88 8.69 16.66 0.66
C THR A 88 7.81 17.87 0.37
N ILE A 89 6.77 18.06 1.18
CA ILE A 89 6.01 19.31 1.15
C ILE A 89 6.80 20.34 1.98
N PRO A 90 7.05 21.56 1.48
CA PRO A 90 7.76 22.59 2.23
C PRO A 90 7.08 22.84 3.58
N ARG A 91 7.85 22.78 4.67
CA ARG A 91 7.39 22.88 6.06
C ARG A 91 6.72 24.21 6.44
N GLU A 92 6.90 25.25 5.63
CA GLU A 92 6.54 26.61 6.00
C GLU A 92 5.05 26.85 5.68
N LYS A 93 4.21 26.81 6.74
CA LYS A 93 2.75 27.07 6.77
C LYS A 93 1.82 25.87 6.54
N MET A 94 2.15 24.69 7.07
CA MET A 94 1.22 23.56 7.06
C MET A 94 0.47 23.41 8.41
N PRO A 95 -0.83 23.05 8.39
CA PRO A 95 -1.56 22.63 9.59
C PRO A 95 -0.78 21.61 10.42
N GLU A 96 -0.89 21.68 11.75
CA GLU A 96 -0.19 20.80 12.70
C GLU A 96 -0.38 19.31 12.39
N GLU A 97 -1.57 18.92 11.94
CA GLU A 97 -1.89 17.55 11.53
C GLU A 97 -1.03 17.07 10.35
N ILE A 98 -0.73 17.96 9.40
CA ILE A 98 0.12 17.65 8.25
C ILE A 98 1.58 17.55 8.69
N VAL A 99 2.03 18.43 9.60
CA VAL A 99 3.37 18.36 10.18
C VAL A 99 3.56 17.04 10.94
N ALA A 100 2.59 16.64 11.77
CA ALA A 100 2.60 15.38 12.49
C ALA A 100 2.58 14.16 11.57
N LYS A 101 1.91 14.26 10.41
CA LYS A 101 1.91 13.21 9.37
C LYS A 101 3.28 13.10 8.70
N ILE A 102 3.88 14.22 8.29
CA ILE A 102 5.22 14.25 7.68
C ILE A 102 6.26 13.69 8.65
N MET A 103 6.21 14.11 9.92
CA MET A 103 7.10 13.57 10.95
C MET A 103 6.95 12.05 11.12
N ARG A 104 5.72 11.53 11.14
CA ARG A 104 5.46 10.08 11.19
C ARG A 104 6.00 9.35 9.96
N GLU A 105 5.82 9.89 8.77
CA GLU A 105 6.34 9.30 7.53
C GLU A 105 7.88 9.30 7.51
N GLU A 106 8.53 10.37 7.99
CA GLU A 106 10.00 10.45 8.11
C GLU A 106 10.54 9.47 9.16
N THR A 107 9.91 9.37 10.33
CA THR A 107 10.27 8.39 11.37
C THR A 107 10.15 6.95 10.83
N LEU A 108 9.07 6.63 10.12
CA LEU A 108 8.91 5.34 9.46
C LEU A 108 10.03 5.08 8.44
N ARG A 109 10.39 6.07 7.61
CA ARG A 109 11.47 5.94 6.62
C ARG A 109 12.80 5.63 7.29
N LYS A 110 13.20 6.43 8.28
CA LYS A 110 14.43 6.22 9.06
C LYS A 110 14.44 4.90 9.81
N SER A 111 13.28 4.41 10.22
CA SER A 111 13.14 3.09 10.86
C SER A 111 13.34 1.95 9.87
N LEU A 112 12.81 2.07 8.64
CA LEU A 112 13.03 1.10 7.56
C LEU A 112 14.50 1.05 7.10
N GLU A 113 15.23 2.16 7.17
CA GLU A 113 16.66 2.23 6.85
C GLU A 113 17.55 1.45 7.84
N GLN A 114 17.07 1.19 9.05
CA GLN A 114 17.79 0.41 10.07
C GLN A 114 17.56 -1.12 9.95
N LEU A 115 16.64 -1.53 9.07
CA LEU A 115 16.48 -2.94 8.72
C LEU A 115 17.59 -3.36 7.75
N SER A 116 17.95 -4.65 7.78
CA SER A 116 18.82 -5.20 6.74
C SER A 116 18.14 -5.10 5.38
N ASP A 117 18.92 -5.03 4.30
CA ASP A 117 18.39 -4.94 2.92
C ASP A 117 17.35 -6.03 2.65
N ARG A 118 17.60 -7.25 3.14
CA ARG A 118 16.72 -8.40 3.01
C ARG A 118 15.40 -8.26 3.78
N GLU A 119 15.46 -7.77 5.02
CA GLU A 119 14.25 -7.48 5.82
C GLU A 119 13.41 -6.40 5.13
N ARG A 120 14.06 -5.32 4.70
CA ARG A 120 13.44 -4.19 4.01
C ARG A 120 12.83 -4.59 2.68
N GLU A 121 13.54 -5.36 1.86
CA GLU A 121 13.06 -5.86 0.57
C GLU A 121 11.80 -6.72 0.74
N ILE A 122 11.76 -7.56 1.79
CA ILE A 122 10.58 -8.36 2.11
C ILE A 122 9.41 -7.47 2.55
N LEU A 123 9.63 -6.48 3.43
CA LEU A 123 8.55 -5.59 3.88
C LEU A 123 7.99 -4.74 2.73
N LEU A 124 8.86 -4.13 1.93
CA LEU A 124 8.46 -3.37 0.74
C LEU A 124 7.71 -4.29 -0.23
N GLY A 125 8.27 -5.44 -0.57
CA GLY A 125 7.63 -6.41 -1.45
C GLY A 125 6.23 -6.81 -1.00
N ARG A 126 6.04 -7.08 0.30
CA ARG A 126 4.74 -7.50 0.86
C ARG A 126 3.71 -6.37 0.91
N PHE A 127 4.08 -5.21 1.44
CA PHE A 127 3.12 -4.16 1.81
C PHE A 127 2.98 -3.05 0.76
N TYR A 128 4.03 -2.84 -0.02
CA TYR A 128 4.09 -1.81 -1.05
C TYR A 128 3.74 -2.41 -2.42
N TYR A 129 4.48 -3.44 -2.83
CA TYR A 129 4.35 -4.06 -4.15
C TYR A 129 3.33 -5.22 -4.21
N GLN A 130 2.64 -5.51 -3.10
CA GLN A 130 1.59 -6.53 -3.01
C GLN A 130 2.02 -7.96 -3.44
N LYS A 131 3.30 -8.29 -3.28
CA LYS A 131 3.86 -9.59 -3.67
C LYS A 131 3.55 -10.65 -2.62
N SER A 132 3.25 -11.86 -3.05
CA SER A 132 3.09 -13.01 -2.16
C SER A 132 4.44 -13.49 -1.61
N SER A 133 4.40 -14.22 -0.48
CA SER A 133 5.61 -14.88 0.05
C SER A 133 6.23 -15.87 -0.94
N THR A 134 5.42 -16.45 -1.84
CA THR A 134 5.90 -17.35 -2.90
C THR A 134 6.65 -16.59 -3.98
N GLU A 135 6.13 -15.43 -4.42
CA GLU A 135 6.81 -14.57 -5.39
C GLU A 135 8.14 -14.04 -4.85
N LEU A 136 8.15 -13.55 -3.61
CA LEU A 136 9.37 -13.10 -2.94
C LEU A 136 10.36 -14.25 -2.71
N GLY A 137 9.87 -15.44 -2.36
CA GLY A 137 10.71 -16.62 -2.20
C GLY A 137 11.46 -16.97 -3.49
N ARG A 138 10.77 -16.93 -4.64
CA ARG A 138 11.40 -17.14 -5.95
C ARG A 138 12.42 -16.05 -6.28
N GLN A 139 12.09 -14.78 -6.02
CA GLN A 139 12.97 -13.64 -6.30
C GLN A 139 14.25 -13.67 -5.46
N MET A 140 14.15 -14.05 -4.19
CA MET A 140 15.24 -13.96 -3.21
C MET A 140 15.93 -15.31 -2.97
N ASN A 141 15.57 -16.36 -3.71
CA ASN A 141 16.01 -17.74 -3.53
C ASN A 141 15.76 -18.29 -2.10
N LEU A 142 14.53 -18.10 -1.60
CA LEU A 142 14.07 -18.51 -0.26
C LEU A 142 12.81 -19.35 -0.32
N SER A 143 12.60 -20.19 0.68
CA SER A 143 11.29 -20.84 0.85
C SER A 143 10.23 -19.80 1.29
N PRO A 144 8.94 -19.97 0.90
CA PRO A 144 7.87 -19.08 1.34
C PRO A 144 7.73 -19.02 2.87
N GLY A 145 8.07 -20.11 3.57
CA GLY A 145 8.12 -20.14 5.04
C GLY A 145 9.21 -19.24 5.62
N ASN A 146 10.40 -19.25 5.01
CA ASN A 146 11.51 -18.36 5.40
C ASN A 146 11.13 -16.89 5.19
N VAL A 147 10.50 -16.55 4.06
CA VAL A 147 9.99 -15.19 3.81
C VAL A 147 9.01 -14.74 4.91
N ARG A 148 8.05 -15.58 5.31
CA ARG A 148 7.12 -15.25 6.40
C ARG A 148 7.83 -15.08 7.74
N MET A 149 8.83 -15.90 8.04
CA MET A 149 9.62 -15.80 9.27
C MET A 149 10.39 -14.48 9.32
N ILE A 150 11.06 -14.11 8.22
CA ILE A 150 11.78 -12.83 8.14
C ILE A 150 10.80 -11.67 8.20
N GLN A 151 9.66 -11.74 7.51
CA GLN A 151 8.62 -10.71 7.58
C GLN A 151 8.19 -10.46 9.03
N LYS A 152 7.91 -11.52 9.80
CA LYS A 152 7.52 -11.41 11.21
C LYS A 152 8.61 -10.72 12.04
N ARG A 153 9.85 -11.19 11.95
CA ARG A 153 11.00 -10.62 12.67
C ARG A 153 11.28 -9.17 12.29
N ALA A 154 11.16 -8.85 11.00
CA ALA A 154 11.34 -7.49 10.49
C ALA A 154 10.28 -6.52 11.04
N LEU A 155 9.01 -6.97 11.16
CA LEU A 155 7.95 -6.17 11.78
C LEU A 155 8.17 -5.96 13.28
N GLU A 156 8.59 -7.00 14.01
CA GLU A 156 8.96 -6.90 15.43
C GLU A 156 10.12 -5.92 15.63
N LYS A 157 11.16 -6.03 14.80
CA LYS A 157 12.32 -5.11 14.82
C LYS A 157 11.92 -3.68 14.48
N LEU A 158 11.12 -3.48 13.44
CA LEU A 158 10.63 -2.17 13.04
C LEU A 158 9.83 -1.51 14.18
N ARG A 159 8.96 -2.28 14.85
CA ARG A 159 8.21 -1.82 16.03
C ARG A 159 9.14 -1.36 17.14
N MET A 160 10.14 -2.15 17.51
CA MET A 160 11.11 -1.77 18.56
C MET A 160 11.91 -0.52 18.20
N ILE A 161 12.29 -0.35 16.93
CA ILE A 161 13.00 0.86 16.46
C ILE A 161 12.11 2.09 16.60
N MET A 162 10.84 1.97 16.18
CA MET A 162 9.88 3.08 16.23
C MET A 162 9.51 3.46 17.67
N GLU A 163 9.40 2.48 18.59
CA GLU A 163 9.16 2.74 20.02
C GLU A 163 10.33 3.54 20.63
N LYS A 164 11.58 3.20 20.33
CA LYS A 164 12.77 3.94 20.79
C LYS A 164 12.94 5.35 20.20
N GLN A 165 12.29 5.63 19.06
CA GLN A 165 12.33 6.95 18.42
C GLN A 165 11.15 7.84 18.85
N GLY A 166 10.16 7.28 19.54
CA GLY A 166 9.01 8.00 20.11
C GLY A 166 9.19 8.40 21.58
N GLU A 167 10.25 7.92 22.23
CA GLU A 167 10.77 8.40 23.52
C GLU A 167 11.78 9.54 23.32
#